data_AF-A0A7G1G625-F1
#
_entry.id   AF-A0A7G1G625-F1
#
_cell.length_a   1.000
_cell.length_b   1.000
_cell.length_c   1.000
_cell.angle_alpha   90.00
_cell.angle_beta   90.00
_cell.angle_gamma   90.00
#
_symmetry.space_group_name_H-M   'P 1'
#
loop_
_entity.id
_entity.type
_entity.pdbx_description
1 polymer ?
#
loop_
_entity_poly.entity_id
_entity_poly.type
_entity_poly.pdbx_seq_one_letter_code
_entity_poly.pdbx_strand_id
1 'polypeptide(L)' 'MKKVTIVVPTYWTLPSNKKDSNTIFDHPTPLDFDGTLERTLESLKKIEYYNFDILVITASTHKELSYEVEKKYKK' A
#
# COMPACT_ATOMS: atom_id res chain seq x y z
N MET A 1 4.50 -13.56 25.35
CA MET A 1 5.29 -13.15 24.16
C MET A 1 4.65 -11.91 23.55
N LYS A 2 5.43 -10.97 23.03
CA LYS A 2 4.87 -9.85 22.25
C LYS A 2 4.29 -10.39 20.94
N LYS A 3 3.13 -9.89 20.51
CA LYS A 3 2.51 -10.27 19.25
C LYS A 3 3.34 -9.70 18.08
N VAL A 4 3.59 -10.50 17.05
CA VAL A 4 4.30 -10.05 15.85
C VAL A 4 3.35 -9.18 15.02
N THR A 5 3.84 -8.07 14.49
CA THR A 5 3.11 -7.23 13.54
C THR A 5 3.95 -7.08 12.27
N ILE A 6 3.39 -7.45 11.14
CA ILE A 6 3.96 -7.23 9.82
C ILE A 6 3.45 -5.89 9.32
N VAL A 7 4.36 -4.94 9.09
CA VAL A 7 4.01 -3.62 8.54
C VAL A 7 4.19 -3.67 7.03
N VAL A 8 3.13 -3.35 6.29
CA VAL A 8 3.13 -3.30 4.82
C VAL A 8 2.90 -1.85 4.38
N PRO A 9 3.96 -1.08 4.07
CA PRO A 9 3.80 0.25 3.51
C PRO A 9 3.37 0.16 2.05
N THR A 10 2.46 1.04 1.65
CA THR A 10 2.01 1.21 0.27
C THR A 10 2.13 2.68 -0.12
N TYR A 11 2.70 2.94 -1.29
CA TYR A 11 2.94 4.29 -1.80
C TYR A 11 2.20 4.46 -3.12
N TRP A 12 1.50 5.57 -3.26
CA TRP A 12 0.61 5.83 -4.38
C TRP A 12 0.98 7.14 -5.07
N THR A 13 1.05 7.13 -6.39
CA THR A 13 1.31 8.33 -7.20
C THR A 13 0.20 8.59 -8.21
N LEU A 14 0.38 9.62 -9.03
CA LEU A 14 -0.51 10.00 -10.12
C LEU A 14 -0.79 8.79 -11.03
N PRO A 15 -1.96 8.77 -11.70
CA PRO A 15 -2.25 7.76 -12.70
C PRO A 15 -1.16 7.67 -13.77
N SER A 16 -1.01 6.49 -14.37
CA SER A 16 0.07 6.17 -15.33
C SER A 16 0.14 7.09 -16.56
N ASN A 17 -0.96 7.77 -16.89
CA ASN A 17 -1.03 8.74 -17.99
C ASN A 17 -0.53 10.16 -17.62
N LYS A 18 -0.16 10.41 -16.36
CA LYS A 18 0.37 11.69 -15.89
C LYS A 18 1.85 11.56 -15.57
N LYS A 19 2.64 12.57 -15.95
CA LYS A 19 4.05 12.63 -15.60
C LYS A 19 4.19 13.08 -14.15
N ASP A 20 4.73 12.19 -13.31
CA ASP A 20 5.17 12.57 -11.96
C ASP A 20 6.60 13.10 -12.05
N SER A 21 6.77 14.41 -11.85
CA SER A 21 8.08 15.06 -11.85
C SER A 21 8.70 15.16 -10.46
N ASN A 22 8.01 14.69 -9.41
CA ASN A 22 8.42 14.86 -8.02
C ASN A 22 8.26 13.57 -7.21
N THR A 23 8.95 12.54 -7.65
CA THR A 23 8.93 11.22 -7.03
C THR A 23 9.85 11.18 -5.81
N ILE A 24 9.29 11.34 -4.61
CA ILE A 24 10.02 11.29 -3.32
C ILE A 24 10.28 9.85 -2.87
N PHE A 25 9.34 8.94 -3.16
CA PHE A 25 9.46 7.51 -2.84
C PHE A 25 9.91 6.74 -4.08
N ASP A 26 10.75 5.72 -3.90
CA ASP A 26 11.14 4.85 -5.01
C ASP A 26 9.95 3.92 -5.39
N HIS A 27 9.60 3.88 -6.68
CA HIS A 27 8.52 3.05 -7.24
C HIS A 27 7.12 3.18 -6.60
N PRO A 28 6.52 4.39 -6.51
CA PRO A 28 5.14 4.51 -6.06
C PRO A 28 4.19 3.90 -7.11
N THR A 29 3.14 3.23 -6.64
CA THR A 29 2.15 2.59 -7.52
C THR A 29 1.23 3.64 -8.13
N PRO A 30 1.06 3.68 -9.47
CA PRO A 30 0.07 4.55 -10.10
C PRO A 30 -1.35 4.27 -9.58
N LEU A 31 -2.14 5.31 -9.34
CA LEU A 31 -3.47 5.18 -8.74
C LEU A 31 -4.43 4.28 -9.54
N ASP A 32 -4.27 4.25 -10.85
CA ASP A 32 -5.02 3.44 -11.82
C ASP A 32 -4.57 1.98 -11.89
N PHE A 33 -3.55 1.57 -11.13
CA PHE A 33 -3.10 0.18 -11.03
C PHE A 33 -3.57 -0.45 -9.73
N ASP A 34 -3.83 -1.76 -9.73
CA ASP A 34 -4.22 -2.48 -8.50
C ASP A 34 -3.06 -2.60 -7.49
N GLY A 35 -1.82 -2.55 -7.97
CA GLY A 35 -0.62 -2.72 -7.16
C GLY A 35 -0.37 -4.19 -6.78
N THR A 36 0.31 -4.42 -5.66
CA THR A 36 0.72 -5.76 -5.22
C THR A 36 0.22 -6.14 -3.83
N LEU A 37 -0.57 -5.28 -3.19
CA LEU A 37 -1.03 -5.50 -1.81
C LEU A 37 -1.90 -6.75 -1.71
N GLU A 38 -2.87 -6.95 -2.61
CA GLU A 38 -3.74 -8.13 -2.61
C GLU A 38 -2.91 -9.42 -2.68
N ARG A 39 -2.01 -9.52 -3.67
CA ARG A 39 -1.10 -10.67 -3.81
C ARG A 39 -0.25 -10.89 -2.56
N THR A 40 0.21 -9.81 -1.92
CA THR A 40 0.98 -9.87 -0.67
C THR A 40 0.14 -10.45 0.45
N LEU A 41 -1.09 -9.96 0.65
CA LEU A 41 -2.01 -10.45 1.68
C LEU A 41 -2.38 -11.92 1.46
N GLU A 42 -2.66 -12.34 0.22
CA GLU A 42 -2.91 -13.76 -0.10
C GLU A 42 -1.71 -14.65 0.16
N SER A 43 -0.49 -14.14 -0.04
CA SER A 43 0.72 -14.87 0.31
C SER A 43 0.90 -15.01 1.83
N LEU A 44 0.60 -13.96 2.59
CA LEU A 44 0.73 -13.97 4.05
C LEU A 44 -0.25 -14.94 4.73
N LYS A 45 -1.42 -15.21 4.13
CA LYS A 45 -2.37 -16.24 4.63
C LYS A 45 -1.77 -17.65 4.67
N LYS A 46 -0.72 -17.92 3.92
CA LYS A 46 -0.06 -19.23 3.83
C LYS A 46 0.99 -19.45 4.93
N ILE A 47 1.26 -18.43 5.76
CA ILE A 47 2.25 -18.53 6.83
C ILE A 47 1.63 -19.23 8.04
N GLU A 48 2.17 -20.40 8.38
CA GLU A 48 1.83 -21.11 9.61
C GLU A 48 2.63 -20.55 10.79
N TYR A 49 2.06 -19.56 11.49
CA TYR A 49 2.64 -18.96 12.70
C TYR A 49 1.55 -18.74 13.76
N TYR A 50 1.93 -18.78 15.04
CA TYR A 50 1.00 -18.85 16.18
C TYR A 50 -0.06 -17.75 16.19
N ASN A 51 0.31 -16.51 15.88
CA ASN A 51 -0.58 -15.35 15.65
C ASN A 51 0.26 -14.13 15.24
N PHE A 52 -0.14 -13.37 14.21
CA PHE A 52 0.46 -12.08 13.86
C PHE A 52 -0.59 -11.09 13.35
N ASP A 53 -0.32 -9.80 13.53
CA ASP A 53 -1.11 -8.71 12.93
C ASP A 53 -0.48 -8.23 11.63
N ILE A 54 -1.33 -7.67 10.76
CA ILE A 54 -0.89 -6.95 9.56
C ILE A 54 -1.32 -5.50 9.70
N LEU A 55 -0.36 -4.58 9.69
CA LEU A 55 -0.61 -3.14 9.65
C LEU A 55 -0.29 -2.62 8.25
N VAL A 56 -1.31 -2.23 7.50
CA VAL A 56 -1.14 -1.58 6.20
C VAL A 56 -1.06 -0.08 6.42
N ILE A 57 0.04 0.53 5.96
CA ILE A 57 0.21 1.99 5.98
C ILE A 57 0.13 2.46 4.53
N THR A 58 -0.66 3.49 4.26
CA THR A 58 -0.78 4.07 2.92
C THR A 58 -0.30 5.51 2.92
N ALA A 59 0.44 5.89 1.89
CA ALA A 59 0.90 7.25 1.68
C ALA A 59 0.78 7.63 0.19
N SER A 60 0.41 8.88 -0.07
CA SER A 60 0.45 9.45 -1.41
C SER A 60 1.70 10.31 -1.59
N THR A 61 2.29 10.30 -2.79
CA THR A 61 3.35 11.24 -3.17
C THR A 61 2.84 12.69 -3.31
N HIS A 62 1.53 12.83 -3.55
CA HIS A 62 0.85 14.11 -3.77
C HIS A 62 -0.32 14.28 -2.79
N LYS A 63 -0.46 15.46 -2.21
CA LYS A 63 -1.47 15.74 -1.15
C LYS A 63 -2.90 15.61 -1.68
N GLU A 64 -3.12 15.97 -2.94
CA GLU A 64 -4.41 15.86 -3.62
C GLU A 64 -4.89 14.41 -3.80
N LEU A 65 -3.99 13.42 -3.73
CA LEU A 65 -4.34 12.01 -3.90
C LEU A 65 -4.78 11.34 -2.60
N SER A 66 -4.60 11.98 -1.43
CA SER A 66 -4.86 11.36 -0.13
C SER A 66 -6.28 10.79 -0.01
N TYR A 67 -7.29 11.52 -0.49
CA TYR A 67 -8.68 11.07 -0.46
C TYR A 67 -8.93 9.82 -1.34
N GLU A 68 -8.40 9.81 -2.56
CA GLU A 68 -8.58 8.67 -3.48
C GLU A 68 -7.84 7.43 -2.99
N VAL A 69 -6.65 7.62 -2.42
CA VAL A 69 -5.86 6.54 -1.82
C VAL A 69 -6.56 5.96 -0.59
N GLU A 70 -7.14 6.80 0.27
CA GLU A 70 -7.96 6.32 1.39
C GLU A 70 -9.20 5.56 0.91
N LYS A 71 -9.89 6.07 -0.10
CA LYS A 71 -11.11 5.44 -0.67
C LYS A 71 -10.84 4.04 -1.20
N LYS A 72 -9.64 3.79 -1.76
CA LYS A 72 -9.23 2.46 -2.23
C LYS A 72 -9.20 1.41 -1.13
N TYR A 73 -9.06 1.82 0.13
CA TYR A 73 -8.91 0.93 1.30
C TYR A 73 -10.01 1.07 2.35
N LYS A 74 -10.88 2.07 2.24
CA LYS A 74 -12.10 2.16 3.07
C LYS A 74 -13.12 1.15 2.56
N LYS A 75 -13.31 0.08 3.32
CA LYS A 75 -14.50 -0.80 3.25
C LYS A 75 -15.65 -0.17 4.00
#